data_AF-A0A975QP06-F1
#
_entry.id   AF-A0A975QP06-F1
#
_cell.length_a   1.000
_cell.length_b   1.000
_cell.length_c   1.000
_cell.angle_alpha   90.00
_cell.angle_beta   90.00
_cell.angle_gamma   90.00
#
_symmetry.space_group_name_H-M   'P 1'
#
loop_
_entity.id
_entity.type
_entity.pdbx_description
1 polymer ?
#
loop_
_entity_poly.entity_id
_entity_poly.type
_entity_poly.pdbx_seq_one_letter_code
_entity_poly.pdbx_strand_id
1 'polypeptide(L)'
;MIDRRSIKNKTYEVEKDLKNLDDSSILLNFKEVLTKIYPNLIKVIAHAYDSWDNISENLFNELVYNTFAWKYGIQIDFKNIVVYESSNPSVSHFHIQCFPKKKLSKIYKFNEEKQINFDDYKNVVLIFDCFMDGINYLSSGISVDKAKNVNFDMVHVSLVDIIKDKVLDNFFMHYQDVDYQFVAVD
;
A
#
# COMPACT_ATOMS: atom_id res chain seq x y z
N MET A 1 -22.40 -11.39 33.19
CA MET A 1 -22.23 -10.24 32.28
C MET A 1 -22.25 -10.80 30.87
N ILE A 2 -23.37 -10.64 30.15
CA ILE A 2 -23.50 -11.14 28.78
C ILE A 2 -22.75 -10.14 27.88
N ASP A 3 -21.67 -10.58 27.25
CA ASP A 3 -20.91 -9.79 26.27
C ASP A 3 -21.83 -9.45 25.11
N ARG A 4 -22.15 -8.16 24.98
CA ARG A 4 -22.95 -7.57 23.90
C ARG A 4 -22.07 -7.05 22.76
N ARG A 5 -20.92 -7.68 22.50
CA ARG A 5 -20.37 -7.69 21.14
C ARG A 5 -21.27 -8.56 20.28
N SER A 6 -22.48 -8.03 20.07
CA SER A 6 -23.40 -8.41 19.03
C SER A 6 -22.56 -8.58 17.78
N ILE A 7 -22.46 -9.84 17.36
CA ILE A 7 -22.07 -10.23 16.02
C ILE A 7 -22.94 -9.36 15.11
N LYS A 8 -22.41 -8.21 14.69
CA LYS A 8 -23.01 -7.42 13.64
C LYS A 8 -23.00 -8.38 12.46
N ASN A 9 -24.17 -8.81 12.02
CA ASN A 9 -24.33 -9.37 10.69
C ASN A 9 -23.57 -8.40 9.76
N LYS A 10 -22.49 -8.88 9.11
CA LYS A 10 -21.45 -8.07 8.45
C LYS A 10 -21.95 -7.39 7.17
N THR A 11 -23.05 -6.67 7.24
CA THR A 11 -23.26 -5.52 6.38
C THR A 11 -22.48 -4.37 7.02
N TYR A 12 -21.34 -4.02 6.44
CA TYR A 12 -20.60 -2.82 6.82
C TYR A 12 -21.53 -1.63 6.55
N GLU A 13 -22.10 -1.04 7.60
CA GLU A 13 -22.84 0.21 7.45
C GLU A 13 -21.84 1.33 7.15
N VAL A 14 -22.11 2.13 6.12
CA VAL A 14 -21.23 3.24 5.75
C VAL A 14 -21.06 4.18 6.93
N GLU A 15 -19.82 4.32 7.42
CA GLU A 15 -19.50 5.25 8.48
C GLU A 15 -19.52 6.67 7.92
N LYS A 16 -20.42 7.51 8.46
CA LYS A 16 -20.70 8.85 7.91
C LYS A 16 -19.47 9.75 7.88
N ASP A 17 -18.58 9.60 8.86
CA ASP A 17 -17.37 10.41 8.99
C ASP A 17 -16.31 10.02 7.94
N LEU A 18 -16.29 8.76 7.50
CA LEU A 18 -15.37 8.27 6.46
C LEU A 18 -15.79 8.66 5.04
N LYS A 19 -17.08 8.94 4.83
CA LYS A 19 -17.64 9.23 3.50
C LYS A 19 -16.96 10.41 2.79
N ASN A 20 -16.47 11.38 3.57
CA ASN A 20 -15.86 12.60 3.04
C ASN A 20 -14.32 12.53 2.94
N LEU A 21 -13.70 11.47 3.45
CA LEU A 21 -12.25 11.27 3.29
C LEU A 21 -11.97 10.76 1.89
N ASP A 22 -11.01 11.35 1.20
CA ASP A 22 -10.51 10.78 -0.05
C ASP A 22 -9.61 9.56 0.22
N ASP A 23 -9.47 8.67 -0.78
CA ASP A 23 -8.70 7.44 -0.63
C ASP A 23 -7.20 7.70 -0.41
N SER A 24 -6.69 8.80 -0.96
CA SER A 24 -5.29 9.19 -0.77
C SER A 24 -5.04 9.56 0.68
N SER A 25 -5.93 10.32 1.30
CA SER A 25 -5.83 10.67 2.73
C SER A 25 -5.82 9.44 3.64
N ILE A 26 -6.61 8.40 3.33
CA ILE A 26 -6.62 7.14 4.09
C ILE A 26 -5.24 6.46 3.98
N LEU A 27 -4.72 6.32 2.75
CA LEU A 27 -3.44 5.67 2.53
C LEU A 27 -2.25 6.47 3.09
N LEU A 28 -2.29 7.80 2.97
CA LEU A 28 -1.26 8.69 3.51
C LEU A 28 -1.28 8.75 5.04
N ASN A 29 -2.45 8.57 5.67
CA ASN A 29 -2.52 8.41 7.12
C ASN A 29 -1.73 7.16 7.57
N PHE A 30 -1.87 6.04 6.86
CA PHE A 30 -1.07 4.85 7.12
C PHE A 30 0.45 5.12 6.97
N LYS A 31 0.87 5.85 5.92
CA LYS A 31 2.27 6.29 5.76
C LYS A 31 2.78 7.10 6.95
N GLU A 32 1.98 8.02 7.46
CA GLU A 32 2.33 8.80 8.66
C GLU A 32 2.46 7.91 9.90
N VAL A 33 1.57 6.93 10.06
CA VAL A 33 1.65 5.95 11.16
C VAL A 33 2.93 5.14 11.05
N LEU A 34 3.26 4.58 9.87
CA LEU A 34 4.52 3.88 9.64
C LEU A 34 5.74 4.73 10.02
N THR A 35 5.75 5.98 9.57
CA THR A 35 6.83 6.93 9.86
C THR A 35 6.99 7.20 11.36
N LYS A 36 5.88 7.26 12.12
CA LYS A 36 5.88 7.51 13.57
C LYS A 36 6.27 6.28 14.39
N ILE A 37 5.83 5.09 13.99
CA ILE A 37 6.13 3.86 14.73
C ILE A 37 7.54 3.37 14.48
N TYR A 38 8.04 3.50 13.25
CA TYR A 38 9.28 2.84 12.82
C TYR A 38 10.51 3.20 13.67
N PRO A 39 10.76 4.47 14.06
CA PRO A 39 11.86 4.81 14.95
C PRO A 39 11.82 4.12 16.33
N ASN A 40 10.63 3.69 16.76
CA ASN A 40 10.41 3.04 18.06
C ASN A 40 10.37 1.51 17.95
N LEU A 41 10.39 0.96 16.74
CA LEU A 41 10.56 -0.47 16.53
C LEU A 41 12.03 -0.79 16.83
N ILE A 42 12.31 -1.10 18.11
CA ILE A 42 13.62 -1.60 18.53
C ILE A 42 13.91 -2.80 17.66
N LYS A 43 14.95 -2.72 16.83
CA LYS A 43 15.40 -3.83 16.00
C LYS A 43 15.80 -4.99 16.92
N VAL A 44 14.85 -5.88 17.19
CA VAL A 44 15.16 -7.16 17.82
C VAL A 44 15.96 -7.91 16.76
N ILE A 45 17.27 -8.07 16.99
CA ILE A 45 18.12 -8.94 16.19
C ILE A 45 17.75 -10.38 16.56
N ALA A 46 16.50 -10.77 16.30
CA ALA A 46 16.07 -12.14 16.29
C ALA A 46 16.04 -12.55 14.83
N HIS A 47 16.81 -13.57 14.46
CA HIS A 47 16.83 -14.19 13.14
C HIS A 47 15.51 -14.91 12.80
N ALA A 48 14.38 -14.34 13.22
CA ALA A 48 13.02 -14.83 12.99
C ALA A 48 12.34 -13.90 11.99
N TYR A 49 11.38 -14.45 11.23
CA TYR A 49 10.50 -13.76 10.27
C TYR A 49 10.29 -12.28 10.58
N ASP A 50 10.43 -11.44 9.55
CA ASP A 50 10.56 -10.00 9.73
C ASP A 50 9.38 -9.46 10.55
N SER A 51 9.69 -9.03 11.77
CA SER A 51 8.71 -8.43 12.67
C SER A 51 8.14 -7.15 12.06
N TRP A 52 8.88 -6.53 11.14
CA TRP A 52 8.36 -5.46 10.29
C TRP A 52 7.17 -5.94 9.46
N ASP A 53 7.33 -6.97 8.63
CA ASP A 53 6.28 -7.47 7.73
C ASP A 53 4.98 -7.75 8.49
N ASN A 54 5.07 -8.44 9.62
CA ASN A 54 3.90 -8.72 10.45
C ASN A 54 3.24 -7.45 10.99
N ILE A 55 4.02 -6.44 11.38
CA ILE A 55 3.46 -5.19 11.92
C ILE A 55 2.89 -4.33 10.80
N SER A 56 3.62 -4.16 9.70
CA SER A 56 3.24 -3.31 8.57
C SER A 56 2.02 -3.86 7.86
N GLU A 57 1.96 -5.17 7.59
CA GLU A 57 0.82 -5.81 6.94
C GLU A 57 -0.45 -5.74 7.81
N ASN A 58 -0.34 -6.04 9.11
CA ASN A 58 -1.48 -5.92 10.03
C ASN A 58 -1.99 -4.47 10.12
N LEU A 59 -1.09 -3.49 10.24
CA LEU A 59 -1.47 -2.09 10.24
C LEU A 59 -2.10 -1.66 8.91
N PHE A 60 -1.62 -2.18 7.79
CA PHE A 60 -2.20 -1.90 6.48
C PHE A 60 -3.63 -2.44 6.39
N ASN A 61 -3.85 -3.68 6.79
CA ASN A 61 -5.19 -4.28 6.81
C ASN A 61 -6.16 -3.51 7.71
N GLU A 62 -5.72 -3.10 8.90
CA GLU A 62 -6.56 -2.39 9.87
C GLU A 62 -6.81 -0.92 9.52
N LEU A 63 -5.79 -0.19 9.04
CA LEU A 63 -5.90 1.24 8.79
C LEU A 63 -6.33 1.58 7.37
N VAL A 64 -6.13 0.66 6.40
CA VAL A 64 -6.43 0.91 4.99
C VAL A 64 -7.61 0.08 4.54
N TYR A 65 -7.50 -1.25 4.49
CA TYR A 65 -8.59 -2.09 3.96
C TYR A 65 -9.85 -2.05 4.83
N ASN A 66 -9.73 -2.17 6.16
CA ASN A 66 -10.89 -2.03 7.04
C ASN A 66 -11.53 -0.65 6.91
N THR A 67 -10.75 0.43 6.81
CA THR A 67 -11.26 1.77 6.57
C THR A 67 -12.01 1.86 5.24
N PHE A 68 -11.51 1.26 4.17
CA PHE A 68 -12.24 1.17 2.90
C PHE A 68 -13.52 0.34 3.00
N ALA A 69 -13.50 -0.78 3.71
CA ALA A 69 -14.68 -1.60 3.95
C ALA A 69 -15.80 -0.78 4.64
N TRP A 70 -15.45 0.00 5.68
CA TRP A 70 -16.39 0.88 6.38
C TRP A 70 -16.80 2.10 5.55
N LYS A 71 -15.88 2.70 4.80
CA LYS A 71 -16.17 3.85 3.94
C LYS A 71 -17.15 3.50 2.82
N TYR A 72 -16.96 2.36 2.17
CA TYR A 72 -17.74 1.94 1.01
C TYR A 72 -18.89 0.99 1.35
N GLY A 73 -18.95 0.50 2.59
CA GLY A 73 -19.97 -0.45 3.02
C GLY A 73 -19.86 -1.82 2.35
N ILE A 74 -18.63 -2.23 2.02
CA ILE A 74 -18.34 -3.48 1.32
C ILE A 74 -17.69 -4.50 2.26
N GLN A 75 -17.92 -5.78 2.00
CA GLN A 75 -17.17 -6.83 2.67
C GLN A 75 -15.90 -7.14 1.89
N ILE A 76 -14.74 -6.88 2.49
CA ILE A 76 -13.45 -7.29 1.95
C ILE A 76 -13.13 -8.71 2.46
N ASP A 77 -12.90 -9.63 1.53
CA ASP A 77 -12.26 -10.91 1.83
C ASP A 77 -10.74 -10.72 1.77
N PHE A 78 -10.06 -10.88 2.90
CA PHE A 78 -8.59 -10.74 2.98
C PHE A 78 -7.83 -11.81 2.19
N LYS A 79 -8.51 -12.84 1.67
CA LYS A 79 -7.91 -13.74 0.66
C LYS A 79 -7.87 -13.12 -0.74
N ASN A 80 -8.70 -12.11 -0.97
CA ASN A 80 -8.90 -11.49 -2.27
C ASN A 80 -8.29 -10.08 -2.35
N ILE A 81 -7.29 -9.74 -1.54
CA ILE A 81 -6.62 -8.42 -1.56
C ILE A 81 -5.22 -8.51 -2.16
N VAL A 82 -4.73 -7.39 -2.69
CA VAL A 82 -3.30 -7.17 -2.86
C VAL A 82 -2.73 -6.83 -1.50
N VAL A 83 -1.93 -7.74 -0.95
CA VAL A 83 -1.26 -7.54 0.35
C VAL A 83 -0.17 -6.47 0.25
N TYR A 84 0.20 -5.89 1.39
CA TYR A 84 1.31 -4.96 1.50
C TYR A 84 2.64 -5.68 1.19
N GLU A 85 3.52 -5.08 0.38
CA GLU A 85 4.75 -5.72 -0.12
C GLU A 85 4.49 -7.00 -0.97
N SER A 86 3.39 -7.01 -1.73
CA SER A 86 3.06 -8.08 -2.67
C SER A 86 4.03 -8.13 -3.85
N SER A 87 4.67 -9.29 -4.03
CA SER A 87 5.54 -9.54 -5.18
C SER A 87 4.79 -9.72 -6.51
N ASN A 88 3.47 -9.93 -6.48
CA ASN A 88 2.67 -10.18 -7.68
C ASN A 88 1.24 -9.62 -7.52
N PRO A 89 1.09 -8.29 -7.48
CA PRO A 89 -0.22 -7.65 -7.42
C PRO A 89 -1.03 -7.97 -8.68
N SER A 90 -2.35 -8.03 -8.52
CA SER A 90 -3.29 -8.44 -9.56
C SER A 90 -4.53 -7.55 -9.56
N VAL A 91 -5.02 -7.23 -10.75
CA VAL A 91 -6.23 -6.42 -10.94
C VAL A 91 -7.52 -7.20 -10.61
N SER A 92 -7.42 -8.51 -10.48
CA SER A 92 -8.52 -9.42 -10.09
C SER A 92 -8.76 -9.44 -8.58
N HIS A 93 -7.96 -8.70 -7.81
CA HIS A 93 -8.02 -8.61 -6.36
C HIS A 93 -8.40 -7.18 -5.93
N PHE A 94 -8.94 -7.00 -4.73
CA PHE A 94 -9.09 -5.69 -4.11
C PHE A 94 -7.70 -5.04 -4.03
N HIS A 95 -7.56 -3.86 -4.60
CA HIS A 95 -6.26 -3.21 -4.71
C HIS A 95 -6.38 -1.70 -4.64
N ILE A 96 -5.24 -1.03 -4.55
CA ILE A 96 -5.15 0.42 -4.60
C ILE A 96 -4.43 0.80 -5.88
N GLN A 97 -5.11 1.56 -6.74
CA GLN A 97 -4.51 2.10 -7.96
C GLN A 97 -3.80 3.41 -7.66
N CYS A 98 -2.67 3.60 -8.33
CA CYS A 98 -1.87 4.81 -8.30
C CYS A 98 -2.14 5.66 -9.56
N PHE A 99 -2.38 6.95 -9.36
CA PHE A 99 -2.61 7.94 -10.40
C PHE A 99 -1.52 9.00 -10.33
N PRO A 100 -0.57 9.01 -11.28
CA PRO A 100 0.45 10.04 -11.30
C PRO A 100 -0.18 11.42 -11.53
N LYS A 101 0.19 12.41 -10.71
CA LYS A 101 -0.32 13.79 -10.80
C LYS A 101 0.15 14.53 -12.04
N LYS A 102 1.21 14.03 -12.69
CA LYS A 102 1.84 14.63 -13.86
C LYS A 102 1.90 13.60 -14.97
N LYS A 103 1.57 14.04 -16.19
CA LYS A 103 1.68 13.22 -17.40
C LYS A 103 3.09 12.65 -17.60
N LEU A 104 4.10 13.52 -17.48
CA LEU A 104 5.49 13.11 -17.45
C LEU A 104 5.92 12.92 -16.00
N SER A 105 6.01 11.66 -15.59
CA SER A 105 6.26 11.27 -14.21
C SER A 105 7.72 10.92 -13.99
N LYS A 106 8.26 11.38 -12.86
CA LYS A 106 9.56 10.91 -12.37
C LYS A 106 9.38 9.57 -11.68
N ILE A 107 10.16 8.59 -12.11
CA ILE A 107 10.24 7.28 -11.48
C ILE A 107 11.68 6.99 -11.10
N TYR A 108 11.87 6.13 -10.12
CA TYR A 108 13.17 5.68 -9.65
C TYR A 108 13.26 4.17 -9.76
N LYS A 109 14.31 3.68 -10.40
CA LYS A 109 14.54 2.25 -10.59
C LYS A 109 16.02 1.96 -10.61
N PHE A 110 16.48 0.99 -9.83
CA PHE A 110 17.90 0.62 -9.71
C PHE A 110 18.82 1.83 -9.41
N ASN A 111 18.39 2.72 -8.52
CA ASN A 111 19.07 3.98 -8.19
C ASN A 111 19.22 4.98 -9.35
N GLU A 112 18.45 4.81 -10.44
CA GLU A 112 18.39 5.76 -11.54
C GLU A 112 17.05 6.49 -11.56
N GLU A 113 17.08 7.82 -11.73
CA GLU A 113 15.90 8.62 -12.04
C GLU A 113 15.59 8.54 -13.53
N LYS A 114 14.34 8.25 -13.88
CA LYS A 114 13.84 8.22 -15.26
C LYS A 114 12.54 9.01 -15.36
N GLN A 115 12.25 9.53 -16.54
CA GLN A 115 10.96 10.11 -16.85
C GLN A 115 10.16 9.14 -17.72
N ILE A 116 8.92 8.87 -17.31
CA ILE A 116 7.99 8.02 -18.03
C ILE A 116 6.73 8.82 -18.35
N ASN A 117 6.21 8.63 -19.56
CA ASN A 117 4.86 9.02 -19.94
C ASN A 117 3.98 7.77 -19.95
N PHE A 118 3.02 7.68 -19.02
CA PHE A 118 2.18 6.49 -18.90
C PHE A 118 1.17 6.35 -20.05
N ASP A 119 0.90 7.42 -20.81
CA ASP A 119 0.07 7.37 -22.01
C ASP A 119 0.67 6.48 -23.13
N ASP A 120 1.98 6.20 -23.05
CA ASP A 120 2.68 5.34 -24.02
C ASP A 120 2.34 3.85 -23.80
N TYR A 121 1.76 3.52 -22.65
CA TYR A 121 1.36 2.16 -22.29
C TYR A 121 -0.15 1.99 -22.49
N LYS A 122 -0.54 0.91 -23.16
CA LYS A 122 -1.95 0.57 -23.37
C LYS A 122 -2.38 -0.54 -22.41
N ASN A 123 -3.61 -0.45 -21.91
CA ASN A 123 -4.23 -1.46 -21.05
C ASN A 123 -3.41 -1.77 -19.79
N VAL A 124 -2.80 -0.75 -19.20
CA VAL A 124 -2.05 -0.88 -17.95
C VAL A 124 -2.71 -0.11 -16.84
N VAL A 125 -2.49 -0.57 -15.61
CA VAL A 125 -2.74 0.21 -14.39
C VAL A 125 -1.48 0.20 -13.54
N LEU A 126 -1.39 1.18 -12.66
CA LEU A 126 -0.38 1.23 -11.61
C LEU A 126 -1.01 0.77 -10.31
N ILE A 127 -0.46 -0.27 -9.70
CA ILE A 127 -0.94 -0.80 -8.42
C ILE A 127 0.06 -0.42 -7.34
N PHE A 128 -0.45 0.16 -6.25
CA PHE A 128 0.29 0.41 -5.03
C PHE A 128 0.76 -0.92 -4.43
N ASP A 129 2.03 -0.98 -4.06
CA ASP A 129 2.57 -2.12 -3.34
C ASP A 129 2.87 -1.77 -1.87
N CYS A 130 3.77 -0.82 -1.66
CA CYS A 130 4.18 -0.41 -0.31
C CYS A 130 4.77 1.00 -0.27
N PHE A 131 4.93 1.56 0.93
CA PHE A 131 5.78 2.72 1.18
C PHE A 131 7.18 2.28 1.61
N MET A 132 8.20 2.92 1.06
CA MET A 132 9.62 2.64 1.31
C MET A 132 10.48 3.90 1.07
N ASP A 133 11.81 3.75 1.08
CA ASP A 133 12.77 4.80 0.72
C ASP A 133 13.46 4.57 -0.64
N GLY A 134 13.11 3.49 -1.34
CA GLY A 134 13.68 3.11 -2.65
C GLY A 134 15.12 2.56 -2.62
N ILE A 135 15.74 2.45 -1.44
CA ILE A 135 17.16 2.06 -1.29
C ILE A 135 17.31 0.89 -0.30
N ASN A 136 16.58 0.91 0.81
CA ASN A 136 16.69 -0.04 1.91
C ASN A 136 15.40 -0.87 2.00
N TYR A 137 15.54 -2.19 1.78
CA TYR A 137 14.43 -3.14 1.88
C TYR A 137 14.41 -3.80 3.26
N LEU A 138 13.49 -3.38 4.12
CA LEU A 138 13.39 -3.83 5.52
C LEU A 138 13.34 -5.35 5.64
N SER A 139 12.52 -6.00 4.79
CA SER A 139 12.31 -7.45 4.65
C SER A 139 13.55 -8.27 4.29
N SER A 140 14.61 -7.65 3.79
CA SER A 140 15.84 -8.35 3.33
C SER A 140 17.01 -8.31 4.32
N GLY A 141 16.81 -7.76 5.52
CA GLY A 141 17.86 -7.67 6.52
C GLY A 141 18.84 -6.54 6.23
N ILE A 142 18.47 -5.32 6.62
CA ILE A 142 19.35 -4.14 6.50
C ILE A 142 20.31 -4.00 7.69
N SER A 143 21.44 -3.31 7.52
CA SER A 143 22.34 -3.01 8.64
C SER A 143 21.70 -2.04 9.63
N VAL A 144 22.18 -2.00 10.89
CA VAL A 144 21.66 -1.06 11.90
C VAL A 144 21.79 0.39 11.45
N ASP A 145 22.90 0.75 10.81
CA ASP A 145 23.11 2.12 10.35
C ASP A 145 22.24 2.48 9.15
N LYS A 146 21.97 1.54 8.24
CA LYS A 146 20.99 1.73 7.17
C LYS A 146 19.57 1.84 7.73
N ALA A 147 19.22 1.05 8.75
CA ALA A 147 17.90 1.08 9.38
C ALA A 147 17.54 2.45 9.97
N LYS A 148 18.51 3.19 10.51
CA LYS A 148 18.29 4.54 11.04
C LYS A 148 17.91 5.58 9.97
N ASN A 149 18.20 5.29 8.69
CA ASN A 149 17.99 6.21 7.57
C ASN A 149 16.75 5.88 6.73
N VAL A 150 16.03 4.81 7.09
CA VAL A 150 14.80 4.44 6.40
C VAL A 150 13.75 5.51 6.61
N ASN A 151 13.11 5.87 5.51
CA ASN A 151 11.93 6.73 5.46
C ASN A 151 10.89 6.07 4.56
N PHE A 152 9.73 6.71 4.45
CA PHE A 152 8.58 6.18 3.71
C PHE A 152 8.11 7.18 2.65
N ASP A 153 9.04 7.97 2.10
CA ASP A 153 8.74 9.05 1.14
C ASP A 153 8.62 8.55 -0.32
N MET A 154 8.90 7.27 -0.55
CA MET A 154 8.70 6.62 -1.83
C MET A 154 7.53 5.64 -1.74
N VAL A 155 6.78 5.53 -2.82
CA VAL A 155 5.81 4.45 -3.06
C VAL A 155 6.40 3.48 -4.07
N HIS A 156 6.43 2.19 -3.73
CA HIS A 156 6.68 1.12 -4.68
C HIS A 156 5.40 0.85 -5.48
N VAL A 157 5.52 0.84 -6.80
CA VAL A 157 4.41 0.76 -7.74
C VAL A 157 4.68 -0.35 -8.74
N SER A 158 3.68 -1.19 -8.96
CA SER A 158 3.70 -2.20 -10.02
C SER A 158 2.88 -1.74 -11.22
N LEU A 159 3.48 -1.77 -12.41
CA LEU A 159 2.81 -1.58 -13.69
C LEU A 159 2.23 -2.92 -14.14
N VAL A 160 0.91 -3.04 -14.18
CA VAL A 160 0.20 -4.30 -14.44
C VAL A 160 -0.60 -4.20 -15.74
N ASP A 161 -0.42 -5.19 -16.63
CA ASP A 161 -1.26 -5.38 -17.82
C ASP A 161 -2.63 -5.91 -17.39
N ILE A 162 -3.69 -5.16 -17.67
CA ILE A 162 -5.06 -5.47 -17.23
C ILE A 162 -5.57 -6.74 -17.92
N ILE A 163 -5.22 -6.98 -19.18
CA ILE A 163 -5.76 -8.08 -19.98
C ILE A 163 -5.12 -9.40 -19.56
N LYS A 164 -3.81 -9.38 -19.31
CA LYS A 164 -3.04 -10.57 -18.92
C LYS A 164 -2.97 -10.78 -17.41
N ASP A 165 -3.44 -9.81 -16.64
CA ASP A 165 -3.29 -9.72 -15.19
C ASP A 165 -1.84 -10.04 -14.76
N LYS A 166 -0.89 -9.31 -15.36
CA LYS A 166 0.53 -9.60 -15.23
C LYS A 166 1.33 -8.33 -14.97
N VAL A 167 2.17 -8.38 -13.95
CA VAL A 167 3.19 -7.34 -13.70
C VAL A 167 4.15 -7.27 -14.88
N LEU A 168 4.20 -6.11 -15.53
CA LEU A 168 5.12 -5.79 -16.61
C LEU A 168 6.41 -5.17 -16.09
N ASP A 169 6.28 -4.30 -15.09
CA ASP A 169 7.42 -3.64 -14.46
C ASP A 169 7.09 -3.17 -13.04
N ASN A 170 8.12 -2.80 -12.27
CA ASN A 170 7.99 -2.10 -11.00
C ASN A 170 9.03 -0.97 -10.89
N PHE A 171 8.68 0.05 -10.09
CA PHE A 171 9.49 1.23 -9.86
C PHE A 171 8.99 1.99 -8.64
N PHE A 172 9.75 2.99 -8.23
CA PHE A 172 9.38 3.89 -7.15
C PHE A 172 8.94 5.25 -7.69
N MET A 173 7.98 5.87 -7.01
CA MET A 173 7.58 7.25 -7.22
C MET A 173 7.59 7.98 -5.88
N HIS A 174 7.79 9.29 -5.87
CA HIS A 174 7.64 10.05 -4.63
C HIS A 174 6.15 10.11 -4.25
N TYR A 175 5.80 9.87 -2.98
CA TYR A 175 4.39 9.76 -2.57
C TYR A 175 3.56 11.02 -2.90
N GLN A 176 4.19 12.19 -2.89
CA GLN A 176 3.50 13.45 -3.18
C GLN A 176 3.11 13.61 -4.64
N ASP A 177 3.75 12.88 -5.56
CA ASP A 177 3.49 12.94 -7.00
C ASP A 177 2.40 11.94 -7.45
N VAL A 178 1.77 11.23 -6.51
CA VAL A 178 0.79 10.18 -6.76
C VAL A 178 -0.51 10.45 -5.98
N ASP A 179 -1.64 10.23 -6.62
CA ASP A 179 -2.95 10.07 -5.98
C ASP A 179 -3.33 8.59 -5.98
N TYR A 180 -4.20 8.21 -5.06
CA TYR A 180 -4.57 6.82 -4.80
C TYR A 180 -6.07 6.64 -4.85
N GLN A 181 -6.51 5.50 -5.39
CA GLN A 181 -7.91 5.10 -5.41
C GLN A 181 -8.03 3.63 -5.04
N PHE A 182 -8.95 3.32 -4.14
CA PHE A 182 -9.31 1.95 -3.86
C PHE A 182 -10.20 1.38 -4.98
N VAL A 183 -9.86 0.18 -5.45
CA VAL A 183 -10.61 -0.55 -6.47
C VAL A 183 -11.17 -1.81 -5.85
N ALA A 184 -12.51 -1.85 -5.78
CA ALA A 184 -13.26 -3.03 -5.42
C ALA A 184 -13.36 -3.99 -6.62
N VAL A 185 -13.25 -5.28 -6.33
CA VAL A 185 -13.51 -6.37 -7.29
C VAL A 185 -14.69 -7.20 -6.78
N ASP A 186 -15.49 -7.71 -7.72
CA ASP A 186 -16.68 -8.53 -7.42
C ASP A 186 -16.34 -10.01 -7.17
#